data_AF-A0A2K5P9Q2-F1
#
_entry.id   AF-A0A2K5P9Q2-F1
#
_cell.length_a   1.000
_cell.length_b   1.000
_cell.length_c   1.000
_cell.angle_alpha   90.00
_cell.angle_beta   90.00
_cell.angle_gamma   90.00
#
_symmetry.space_group_name_H-M   'P 1'
#
loop_
_entity.id
_entity.type
_entity.pdbx_description
1 polymer ?
#
loop_
_entity_poly.entity_id
_entity_poly.type
_entity_poly.pdbx_seq_one_letter_code
_entity_poly.pdbx_strand_id
1 'polypeptide(L)'
;MAKGDPKKPKGKMSAYAFFVQTCREEHKKKNPEVPVNFAEFSKKCSERWKTMSGKEKSKFDEMAKADKVRYDREMKDYGPAKGGKKKDPNAPKRPPSGFFLFCSEFRPKIKSTNPGISIGDVAKKLGEMWNNLNDSEKQAYITKVAKLKEKYEKDVADYKSKGKFDGAKDPAKVAWKKVEEEDEEDEEEEEEEVEEEQEEEEEEEDELKKTVYLSKKKKKKVE
;
A
#
# COMPACT_ATOMS: atom_id res chain seq x y z
N MET A 1 -21.94 1.31 -9.58
CA MET A 1 -20.55 1.29 -10.08
C MET A 1 -19.63 1.13 -8.88
N ALA A 2 -18.85 0.05 -8.86
CA ALA A 2 -17.65 -0.07 -8.06
C ALA A 2 -16.65 -0.78 -8.97
N LYS A 3 -15.72 -0.03 -9.55
CA LYS A 3 -14.53 -0.58 -10.20
C LYS A 3 -13.53 -0.79 -9.08
N GLY A 4 -13.38 -2.01 -8.60
CA GLY A 4 -12.49 -2.37 -7.50
C GLY A 4 -12.64 -3.86 -7.17
N ASP A 5 -11.65 -4.40 -6.46
CA ASP A 5 -11.59 -5.81 -6.05
C ASP A 5 -12.95 -6.30 -5.50
N PRO A 6 -13.59 -7.31 -6.13
CA PRO A 6 -14.84 -7.90 -5.67
C PRO A 6 -14.81 -8.43 -4.23
N LYS A 7 -13.62 -8.76 -3.71
CA LYS A 7 -13.39 -9.28 -2.37
C LYS A 7 -13.24 -8.16 -1.32
N LYS A 8 -13.08 -6.90 -1.75
CA LYS A 8 -12.96 -5.74 -0.86
C LYS A 8 -14.28 -5.50 -0.10
N PRO A 9 -14.22 -5.38 1.25
CA PRO A 9 -15.38 -5.01 2.06
C PRO A 9 -16.06 -3.73 1.55
N LYS A 10 -17.40 -3.75 1.52
CA LYS A 10 -18.18 -2.57 1.13
C LYS A 10 -17.96 -1.44 2.13
N GLY A 11 -17.71 -0.24 1.60
CA GLY A 11 -17.42 0.95 2.40
C GLY A 11 -18.50 1.27 3.44
N LYS A 12 -18.07 1.92 4.52
CA LYS A 12 -18.95 2.32 5.62
C LYS A 12 -20.04 3.30 5.17
N MET A 13 -21.27 3.07 5.60
CA MET A 13 -22.44 3.90 5.35
C MET A 13 -22.63 4.92 6.48
N SER A 14 -22.92 6.17 6.09
CA SER A 14 -23.24 7.24 7.05
C SER A 14 -24.71 7.16 7.52
N ALA A 15 -25.02 7.88 8.59
CA ALA A 15 -26.40 7.97 9.10
C ALA A 15 -27.37 8.47 8.03
N TYR A 16 -26.97 9.47 7.25
CA TYR A 16 -27.75 9.95 6.12
C TYR A 16 -27.91 8.88 5.01
N ALA A 17 -26.87 8.08 4.73
CA ALA A 17 -26.95 7.01 3.74
C ALA A 17 -27.97 5.93 4.14
N PHE A 18 -27.98 5.53 5.42
CA PHE A 18 -29.02 4.62 5.95
C PHE A 18 -30.42 5.24 5.88
N PHE A 19 -30.54 6.52 6.19
CA PHE A 19 -31.82 7.22 6.06
C PHE A 19 -32.33 7.25 4.61
N VAL A 20 -31.48 7.58 3.65
CA VAL A 20 -31.84 7.56 2.22
C VAL A 20 -32.27 6.15 1.80
N GLN A 21 -31.61 5.10 2.29
CA GLN A 21 -32.00 3.71 2.04
C GLN A 21 -33.40 3.41 2.59
N THR A 22 -33.69 3.76 3.85
CA THR A 22 -35.04 3.57 4.42
C THR A 22 -36.11 4.33 3.66
N CYS A 23 -35.83 5.56 3.20
CA CYS A 23 -36.76 6.31 2.37
C CYS A 23 -37.02 5.63 1.01
N ARG A 24 -36.02 4.98 0.42
CA ARG A 24 -36.18 4.22 -0.83
C ARG A 24 -37.05 2.98 -0.62
N GLU A 25 -36.82 2.26 0.47
CA GLU A 25 -37.60 1.07 0.85
C GLU A 25 -39.07 1.43 1.15
N GLU A 26 -39.31 2.52 1.89
CA GLU A 26 -40.66 3.05 2.13
C GLU A 26 -41.37 3.42 0.83
N HIS A 27 -40.67 4.08 -0.10
CA HIS A 27 -41.24 4.46 -1.39
C HIS A 27 -41.56 3.22 -2.24
N LYS A 28 -40.67 2.23 -2.27
CA LYS A 28 -40.89 0.97 -3.00
C LYS A 28 -42.07 0.18 -2.43
N LYS A 29 -42.31 0.26 -1.11
CA LYS A 29 -43.45 -0.39 -0.45
C LYS A 29 -44.77 0.33 -0.69
N LYS A 30 -44.77 1.68 -0.70
CA LYS A 30 -45.99 2.49 -0.86
C LYS A 30 -46.38 2.73 -2.32
N ASN A 31 -45.39 2.85 -3.20
CA ASN A 31 -45.56 3.14 -4.62
C ASN A 31 -44.72 2.15 -5.46
N PRO A 32 -45.04 0.84 -5.45
CA PRO A 32 -44.25 -0.18 -6.13
C PRO A 32 -44.24 -0.01 -7.66
N GLU A 33 -45.29 0.57 -8.26
CA GLU A 33 -45.40 0.77 -9.72
C GLU A 33 -44.82 2.10 -10.22
N VAL A 34 -44.54 3.07 -9.33
CA VAL A 34 -44.03 4.38 -9.73
C VAL A 34 -42.50 4.37 -9.68
N PRO A 35 -41.80 4.46 -10.82
CA PRO A 35 -40.34 4.51 -10.83
C PRO A 35 -39.84 5.76 -10.09
N VAL A 36 -38.87 5.54 -9.20
CA VAL A 36 -38.30 6.61 -8.36
C VAL A 36 -37.45 7.55 -9.23
N ASN A 37 -37.92 8.77 -9.46
CA ASN A 37 -37.09 9.81 -10.07
C ASN A 37 -36.00 10.24 -9.08
N PHE A 38 -34.73 9.94 -9.41
CA PHE A 38 -33.59 10.18 -8.52
C PHE A 38 -33.41 11.64 -8.11
N ALA A 39 -33.64 12.59 -9.02
CA ALA A 39 -33.46 14.02 -8.74
C ALA A 39 -34.49 14.53 -7.71
N GLU A 40 -35.75 14.14 -7.89
CA GLU A 40 -36.85 14.52 -7.00
C GLU A 40 -36.76 13.79 -5.65
N PHE A 41 -36.36 12.51 -5.69
CA PHE A 41 -36.18 11.72 -4.48
C PHE A 41 -35.02 12.23 -3.61
N SER A 42 -33.90 12.63 -4.23
CA SER A 42 -32.75 13.20 -3.53
C SER A 42 -33.11 14.50 -2.81
N LYS A 43 -33.85 15.41 -3.47
CA LYS A 43 -34.34 16.67 -2.87
C LYS A 43 -35.24 16.38 -1.66
N LYS A 44 -36.24 15.51 -1.82
CA LYS A 44 -37.17 15.10 -0.74
C LYS A 44 -36.43 14.48 0.46
N CYS A 45 -35.42 13.65 0.22
CA CYS A 45 -34.61 13.08 1.30
C CYS A 45 -33.79 14.16 2.03
N SER A 46 -33.19 15.11 1.31
CA SER A 46 -32.41 16.18 1.93
C SER A 46 -33.27 17.08 2.81
N GLU A 47 -34.45 17.47 2.34
CA GLU A 47 -35.42 18.26 3.11
C GLU A 47 -35.89 17.50 4.36
N ARG A 48 -36.33 16.24 4.20
CA ARG A 48 -36.78 15.41 5.32
C ARG A 48 -35.67 15.20 6.34
N TRP A 49 -34.43 14.97 5.92
CA TRP A 49 -33.29 14.86 6.84
C TRP A 49 -33.04 16.14 7.62
N LYS A 50 -33.15 17.32 6.99
CA LYS A 50 -33.00 18.60 7.69
C LYS A 50 -34.09 18.81 8.74
N THR A 51 -35.34 18.49 8.40
CA THR A 51 -36.50 18.66 9.29
C THR A 51 -36.66 17.57 10.35
N MET A 52 -35.96 16.43 10.22
CA MET A 52 -36.03 15.36 11.23
C MET A 52 -35.43 15.79 12.57
N SER A 53 -36.09 15.36 13.63
CA SER A 53 -35.68 15.62 15.00
C SER A 53 -34.40 14.85 15.36
N GLY A 54 -33.66 15.33 16.37
CA GLY A 54 -32.45 14.65 16.85
C GLY A 54 -32.71 13.21 17.29
N LYS A 55 -33.91 12.92 17.83
CA LYS A 55 -34.32 11.58 18.25
C LYS A 55 -34.48 10.62 17.07
N GLU A 56 -35.01 11.10 15.94
CA GLU A 56 -35.14 10.30 14.72
C GLU A 56 -33.78 10.10 14.04
N LYS A 57 -32.91 11.11 14.06
CA LYS A 57 -31.54 11.02 13.58
C LYS A 57 -30.69 10.05 14.41
N SER A 58 -30.89 10.02 15.72
CA SER A 58 -30.17 9.13 16.65
C SER A 58 -30.23 7.67 16.23
N LYS A 59 -31.38 7.21 15.73
CA LYS A 59 -31.55 5.83 15.23
C LYS A 59 -30.59 5.54 14.06
N PHE A 60 -30.40 6.51 13.16
CA PHE A 60 -29.50 6.36 12.02
C PHE A 60 -28.03 6.55 12.40
N ASP A 61 -27.74 7.37 13.42
CA ASP A 61 -26.39 7.49 13.99
C ASP A 61 -25.94 6.19 14.66
N GLU A 62 -26.84 5.48 15.35
CA GLU A 62 -26.58 4.15 15.90
C GLU A 62 -26.32 3.13 14.80
N MET A 63 -27.11 3.13 13.71
CA MET A 63 -26.86 2.28 12.55
C MET A 63 -25.50 2.56 11.90
N ALA A 64 -25.12 3.83 11.75
CA ALA A 64 -23.81 4.21 11.21
C ALA A 64 -22.65 3.77 12.12
N LYS A 65 -22.83 3.84 13.45
CA LYS A 65 -21.84 3.32 14.41
C LYS A 65 -21.71 1.80 14.31
N ALA A 66 -22.82 1.07 14.19
CA ALA A 66 -22.80 -0.37 14.00
C ALA A 66 -22.15 -0.77 12.67
N ASP A 67 -22.43 -0.04 11.59
CA ASP A 67 -21.82 -0.28 10.28
C ASP A 67 -20.32 0.03 10.25
N LYS A 68 -19.88 1.03 11.02
CA LYS A 68 -18.45 1.26 11.26
C LYS A 68 -17.80 0.03 11.89
N VAL A 69 -18.41 -0.57 12.91
CA VAL A 69 -17.89 -1.78 13.56
C VAL A 69 -17.86 -2.98 12.60
N ARG A 70 -18.91 -3.14 11.79
CA ARG A 70 -18.95 -4.15 10.71
C ARG A 70 -17.78 -3.95 9.73
N TYR A 71 -17.63 -2.74 9.21
CA TYR A 71 -16.57 -2.39 8.26
C TYR A 71 -15.18 -2.62 8.84
N ASP A 72 -14.93 -2.18 10.08
CA ASP A 72 -13.64 -2.36 10.75
C ASP A 72 -13.32 -3.86 10.96
N ARG A 73 -14.33 -4.69 11.26
CA ARG A 73 -14.18 -6.15 11.35
C ARG A 73 -13.90 -6.78 10.00
N GLU A 74 -14.68 -6.45 8.97
CA GLU A 74 -14.49 -6.99 7.63
C GLU A 74 -13.15 -6.56 7.02
N MET A 75 -12.69 -5.34 7.29
CA MET A 75 -11.37 -4.87 6.86
C MET A 75 -10.22 -5.59 7.57
N LYS A 76 -10.42 -6.01 8.83
CA LYS A 76 -9.45 -6.83 9.56
C LYS A 76 -9.32 -8.23 8.95
N ASP A 77 -10.45 -8.81 8.53
CA ASP A 77 -10.50 -10.15 7.92
C ASP A 77 -10.08 -10.12 6.44
N TYR A 78 -10.26 -9.00 5.75
CA TYR A 78 -9.83 -8.80 4.37
C TYR A 78 -8.31 -8.76 4.26
N GLY A 79 -7.60 -8.14 5.22
CA GLY A 79 -6.17 -7.86 5.10
C GLY A 79 -5.88 -6.96 3.89
N PRO A 80 -4.87 -6.08 3.92
CA PRO A 80 -4.41 -5.52 2.65
C PRO A 80 -3.91 -6.68 1.79
N ALA A 81 -4.49 -6.87 0.61
CA ALA A 81 -3.79 -7.60 -0.46
C ALA A 81 -2.54 -6.77 -0.73
N LYS A 82 -1.36 -7.28 -0.34
CA LYS A 82 -0.06 -6.60 -0.29
C LYS A 82 -0.01 -5.39 0.66
N GLY A 83 0.73 -5.51 1.76
CA GLY A 83 0.87 -4.40 2.71
C GLY A 83 1.24 -4.85 4.12
N GLY A 84 2.52 -5.20 4.27
CA GLY A 84 3.24 -5.59 5.47
C GLY A 84 2.50 -5.54 6.81
N LYS A 85 2.47 -6.69 7.50
CA LYS A 85 2.34 -6.70 8.97
C LYS A 85 3.24 -5.61 9.54
N LYS A 86 2.72 -4.72 10.38
CA LYS A 86 3.52 -3.72 11.09
C LYS A 86 4.67 -4.46 11.79
N LYS A 87 5.88 -4.38 11.22
CA LYS A 87 7.09 -4.95 11.81
C LYS A 87 7.25 -4.30 13.18
N ASP A 88 7.37 -5.10 14.24
CA ASP A 88 7.50 -4.59 15.61
C ASP A 88 8.64 -3.57 15.66
N PRO A 89 8.43 -2.34 16.16
CA PRO A 89 9.48 -1.30 16.19
C PRO A 89 10.73 -1.69 16.98
N ASN A 90 10.60 -2.70 17.85
CA ASN A 90 11.68 -3.21 18.70
C ASN A 90 12.31 -4.51 18.17
N ALA A 91 11.74 -5.12 17.13
CA ALA A 91 12.33 -6.32 16.54
C ALA A 91 13.60 -5.93 15.75
N PRO A 92 14.69 -6.71 15.85
CA PRO A 92 15.83 -6.54 14.97
C PRO A 92 15.38 -6.52 13.50
N LYS A 93 15.93 -5.60 12.71
CA LYS A 93 15.61 -5.50 11.27
C LYS A 93 16.46 -6.52 10.50
N ARG A 94 15.83 -7.23 9.54
CA ARG A 94 16.52 -8.19 8.66
C ARG A 94 17.72 -7.50 7.96
N PRO A 95 18.86 -8.18 7.84
CA PRO A 95 20.02 -7.62 7.13
C PRO A 95 19.70 -7.49 5.63
N PRO A 96 20.19 -6.43 4.95
CA PRO A 96 20.01 -6.27 3.50
C PRO A 96 20.79 -7.32 2.71
N SER A 97 20.26 -7.69 1.54
CA SER A 97 20.92 -8.58 0.56
C SER A 97 22.24 -7.99 0.04
N GLY A 98 23.08 -8.85 -0.55
CA GLY A 98 24.38 -8.47 -1.11
C GLY A 98 24.25 -7.41 -2.21
N PHE A 99 23.22 -7.54 -3.05
CA PHE A 99 22.88 -6.56 -4.07
C PHE A 99 22.47 -5.21 -3.46
N PHE A 100 21.65 -5.21 -2.40
CA PHE A 100 21.25 -3.98 -1.71
C PHE A 100 22.42 -3.28 -1.03
N LEU A 101 23.36 -4.03 -0.45
CA LEU A 101 24.60 -3.47 0.07
C LEU A 101 25.39 -2.78 -1.05
N PHE A 102 25.53 -3.43 -2.21
CA PHE A 102 26.15 -2.85 -3.38
C PHE A 102 25.43 -1.58 -3.85
N CYS A 103 24.10 -1.63 -3.99
CA CYS A 103 23.28 -0.48 -4.37
C CYS A 103 23.45 0.68 -3.39
N SER A 104 23.49 0.42 -2.08
CA SER A 104 23.67 1.47 -1.06
C SER A 104 25.02 2.21 -1.20
N GLU A 105 26.07 1.51 -1.62
CA GLU A 105 27.41 2.08 -1.81
C GLU A 105 27.54 2.83 -3.14
N PHE A 106 26.85 2.39 -4.20
CA PHE A 106 27.04 2.90 -5.56
C PHE A 106 25.94 3.87 -6.04
N ARG A 107 24.71 3.75 -5.54
CA ARG A 107 23.62 4.71 -5.81
C ARG A 107 24.02 6.17 -5.55
N PRO A 108 24.63 6.55 -4.41
CA PRO A 108 25.07 7.94 -4.21
C PRO A 108 26.18 8.37 -5.17
N LYS A 109 27.07 7.45 -5.61
CA LYS A 109 28.14 7.77 -6.57
C LYS A 109 27.58 8.09 -7.95
N ILE A 110 26.60 7.31 -8.41
CA ILE A 110 25.93 7.52 -9.69
C ILE A 110 25.14 8.83 -9.64
N LYS A 111 24.38 9.07 -8.57
CA LYS A 111 23.61 10.31 -8.37
C LYS A 111 24.50 11.55 -8.29
N SER A 112 25.69 11.44 -7.69
CA SER A 112 26.66 12.55 -7.62
C SER A 112 27.26 12.86 -8.99
N THR A 113 27.55 11.83 -9.80
CA THR A 113 28.13 12.00 -11.14
C THR A 113 27.10 12.56 -12.13
N ASN A 114 25.84 12.14 -11.99
CA ASN A 114 24.72 12.55 -12.84
C ASN A 114 23.62 13.18 -11.98
N PRO A 115 23.79 14.43 -11.52
CA PRO A 115 22.75 15.10 -10.74
C PRO A 115 21.49 15.28 -11.60
N GLY A 116 20.40 14.60 -11.24
CA GLY A 116 19.12 14.62 -11.97
C GLY A 116 18.80 13.37 -12.78
N ILE A 117 19.64 12.33 -12.73
CA ILE A 117 19.27 11.00 -13.25
C ILE A 117 18.05 10.44 -12.49
N SER A 118 17.13 9.78 -13.20
CA SER A 118 15.95 9.16 -12.61
C SER A 118 16.36 8.01 -11.68
N ILE A 119 15.50 7.69 -10.71
CA ILE A 119 15.80 6.59 -9.78
C ILE A 119 15.78 5.25 -10.53
N GLY A 120 14.84 5.08 -11.47
CA GLY A 120 14.78 3.92 -12.37
C GLY A 120 16.05 3.72 -13.20
N ASP A 121 16.61 4.77 -13.79
CA ASP A 121 17.86 4.67 -14.57
C ASP A 121 19.07 4.32 -13.68
N VAL A 122 19.08 4.79 -12.44
CA VAL A 122 20.11 4.41 -11.47
C VAL A 122 19.98 2.94 -11.09
N ALA A 123 18.75 2.45 -10.87
CA ALA A 123 18.49 1.05 -10.55
C ALA A 123 18.93 0.12 -11.70
N LYS A 124 18.54 0.43 -12.94
CA LYS A 124 18.96 -0.30 -14.16
C LYS A 124 20.49 -0.37 -14.25
N LYS A 125 21.15 0.78 -14.09
CA LYS A 125 22.62 0.85 -14.13
C LYS A 125 23.29 0.05 -13.00
N LEU A 126 22.70 0.02 -11.80
CA LEU A 126 23.20 -0.77 -10.69
C LEU A 126 23.02 -2.27 -10.92
N GLY A 127 21.87 -2.70 -11.47
CA GLY A 127 21.62 -4.09 -11.85
C GLY A 127 22.62 -4.58 -12.89
N GLU A 128 22.86 -3.78 -13.95
CA GLU A 128 23.89 -4.09 -14.95
C GLU A 128 25.29 -4.17 -14.33
N MET A 129 25.66 -3.23 -13.46
CA MET A 129 26.95 -3.26 -12.78
C MET A 129 27.10 -4.51 -11.91
N TRP A 130 26.07 -4.88 -11.15
CA TRP A 130 26.05 -6.07 -10.30
C TRP A 130 26.22 -7.34 -11.11
N ASN A 131 25.48 -7.49 -12.22
CA ASN A 131 25.58 -8.65 -13.09
C ASN A 131 26.98 -8.79 -13.70
N ASN A 132 27.62 -7.67 -14.02
CA ASN A 132 28.98 -7.62 -14.56
C ASN A 132 30.10 -7.71 -13.50
N LEU A 133 29.80 -7.69 -12.19
CA LEU A 133 30.81 -7.90 -11.16
C LEU A 133 31.38 -9.31 -11.28
N ASN A 134 32.69 -9.42 -11.04
CA ASN A 134 33.33 -10.73 -10.97
C ASN A 134 32.96 -11.47 -9.67
N ASP A 135 33.15 -12.79 -9.67
CA ASP A 135 32.82 -13.63 -8.52
C ASP A 135 33.56 -13.20 -7.25
N SER A 136 34.78 -12.64 -7.36
CA SER A 136 35.55 -12.18 -6.21
C SER A 136 34.93 -10.95 -5.55
N GLU A 137 34.41 -10.01 -6.35
CA GLU A 137 33.71 -8.81 -5.88
C GLU A 137 32.35 -9.17 -5.30
N LYS A 138 31.58 -10.04 -5.97
CA LYS A 138 30.33 -10.59 -5.42
C LYS A 138 30.57 -11.32 -4.10
N GLN A 139 31.64 -12.11 -4.01
CA GLN A 139 31.99 -12.84 -2.79
C GLN A 139 32.32 -11.91 -1.61
N ALA A 140 32.89 -10.73 -1.87
CA ALA A 140 33.09 -9.72 -0.83
C ALA A 140 31.76 -9.23 -0.26
N TYR A 141 30.74 -9.02 -1.11
CA TYR A 141 29.39 -8.67 -0.66
C TYR A 141 28.70 -9.82 0.07
N ILE A 142 28.79 -11.06 -0.42
CA ILE A 142 28.28 -12.26 0.26
C ILE A 142 28.89 -12.39 1.66
N THR A 143 30.20 -12.15 1.80
CA THR A 143 30.88 -12.18 3.10
C THR A 143 30.41 -11.05 4.03
N LYS A 144 30.15 -9.85 3.49
CA LYS A 144 29.56 -8.74 4.26
C LYS A 144 28.15 -9.11 4.75
N VAL A 145 27.32 -9.70 3.89
CA VAL A 145 25.96 -10.18 4.25
C VAL A 145 26.05 -11.23 5.35
N ALA A 146 26.95 -12.22 5.21
CA ALA A 146 27.13 -13.28 6.21
C ALA A 146 27.46 -12.72 7.61
N LYS A 147 28.32 -11.70 7.68
CA LYS A 147 28.63 -11.01 8.95
C LYS A 147 27.43 -10.25 9.52
N LEU A 148 26.66 -9.57 8.66
CA LEU A 148 25.43 -8.88 9.09
C LEU A 148 24.37 -9.87 9.56
N LYS A 149 24.27 -11.03 8.92
CA LYS A 149 23.39 -12.13 9.31
C LYS A 149 23.78 -12.69 10.67
N GLU A 150 25.05 -12.95 10.93
CA GLU A 150 25.52 -13.40 12.25
C GLU A 150 25.19 -12.38 13.35
N LYS A 151 25.34 -11.08 13.07
CA LYS A 151 24.94 -10.03 14.01
C LYS A 151 23.43 -10.02 14.25
N TYR A 152 22.63 -10.11 13.18
CA TYR A 152 21.18 -10.18 13.28
C TYR A 152 20.72 -11.40 14.08
N GLU A 153 21.33 -12.56 13.89
CA GLU A 153 21.01 -13.77 14.66
C GLU A 153 21.29 -13.58 16.16
N LYS A 154 22.38 -12.90 16.53
CA LYS A 154 22.65 -12.53 17.93
C LYS A 154 21.62 -11.53 18.46
N ASP A 155 21.30 -10.49 17.70
CA ASP A 155 20.31 -9.48 18.09
C ASP A 155 18.91 -10.11 18.26
N VAL A 156 18.55 -11.07 17.41
CA VAL A 156 17.30 -11.85 17.52
C VAL A 156 17.31 -12.77 18.73
N ALA A 157 18.44 -13.43 19.02
CA ALA A 157 18.58 -14.24 20.22
C ALA A 157 18.46 -13.41 21.50
N ASP A 158 19.05 -12.21 21.52
CA ASP A 158 18.94 -11.24 22.61
C ASP A 158 17.53 -10.65 22.74
N TYR A 159 16.86 -10.38 21.61
CA TYR A 159 15.47 -9.94 21.60
C TYR A 159 14.52 -11.01 22.15
N LYS A 160 14.74 -12.27 21.75
CA LYS A 160 13.97 -13.43 22.22
C LYS A 160 14.19 -13.70 23.71
N SER A 161 15.43 -13.58 24.20
CA SER A 161 15.76 -13.81 25.61
C SER A 161 15.25 -12.69 26.53
N LYS A 162 15.10 -11.46 26.03
CA LYS A 162 14.54 -10.32 26.78
C LYS A 162 13.01 -10.30 26.90
N GLY A 163 12.33 -11.37 26.50
CA GLY A 163 10.98 -11.67 27.00
C GLY A 163 9.83 -10.85 26.40
N LYS A 164 9.81 -10.67 25.07
CA LYS A 164 8.61 -10.26 24.32
C LYS A 164 8.40 -11.08 23.05
N PHE A 165 8.36 -12.40 23.19
CA PHE A 165 7.90 -13.28 22.10
C PHE A 165 7.09 -14.45 22.67
N ASP A 166 5.77 -14.25 22.80
CA ASP A 166 4.81 -15.35 22.88
C ASP A 166 4.48 -15.81 21.46
N GLY A 167 4.89 -17.03 21.08
CA GLY A 167 4.58 -17.57 19.76
C GLY A 167 5.39 -18.82 19.39
N ALA A 168 4.99 -19.96 19.96
CA ALA A 168 5.62 -21.27 19.80
C ALA A 168 5.87 -21.74 18.35
N LYS A 169 7.10 -22.18 18.08
CA LYS A 169 7.54 -23.48 17.48
C LYS A 169 9.02 -23.35 17.09
N ASP A 170 9.79 -24.43 17.29
CA ASP A 170 11.25 -24.44 17.15
C ASP A 170 11.69 -23.99 15.73
N PRO A 171 12.23 -22.76 15.56
CA PRO A 171 12.18 -22.04 14.29
C PRO A 171 13.43 -22.22 13.42
N ALA A 172 14.52 -22.78 13.93
CA ALA A 172 15.81 -22.72 13.22
C ALA A 172 15.83 -23.53 11.91
N LYS A 173 15.25 -24.73 11.86
CA LYS A 173 15.25 -25.57 10.65
C LYS A 173 14.14 -25.22 9.65
N VAL A 174 13.00 -24.74 10.14
CA VAL A 174 11.87 -24.32 9.30
C VAL A 174 12.12 -22.92 8.73
N ALA A 175 12.78 -22.03 9.48
CA ALA A 175 13.19 -20.72 8.99
C ALA A 175 14.22 -20.80 7.87
N TRP A 176 15.13 -21.79 7.84
CA TRP A 176 16.14 -21.84 6.78
C TRP A 176 15.57 -22.29 5.44
N LYS A 177 14.69 -23.30 5.42
CA LYS A 177 14.00 -23.71 4.19
C LYS A 177 12.95 -22.68 3.74
N LYS A 178 12.34 -21.98 4.69
CA LYS A 178 11.44 -20.86 4.41
C LYS A 178 12.19 -19.59 4.01
N VAL A 179 13.47 -19.43 4.37
CA VAL A 179 14.31 -18.29 3.94
C VAL A 179 14.81 -18.49 2.51
N GLU A 180 15.13 -19.71 2.06
CA GLU A 180 15.39 -19.93 0.62
C GLU A 180 14.14 -19.69 -0.25
N GLU A 181 12.97 -20.17 0.21
CA GLU A 181 11.70 -19.96 -0.52
C GLU A 181 11.14 -18.53 -0.36
N GLU A 182 11.38 -17.86 0.77
CA GLU A 182 11.06 -16.42 0.95
C GLU A 182 12.09 -15.52 0.26
N ASP A 183 13.36 -15.91 0.07
CA ASP A 183 14.34 -15.12 -0.71
C ASP A 183 14.00 -15.17 -2.21
N GLU A 184 13.46 -16.29 -2.74
CA GLU A 184 12.92 -16.36 -4.12
C GLU A 184 11.60 -15.55 -4.27
N GLU A 185 10.69 -15.59 -3.28
CA GLU A 185 9.46 -14.76 -3.29
C GLU A 185 9.73 -13.26 -3.03
N ASP A 186 10.69 -12.91 -2.15
CA ASP A 186 11.11 -11.51 -1.91
C ASP A 186 11.86 -10.96 -3.15
N GLU A 187 12.60 -11.78 -3.92
CA GLU A 187 13.17 -11.36 -5.21
C GLU A 187 12.06 -11.06 -6.26
N GLU A 188 10.98 -11.85 -6.32
CA GLU A 188 9.83 -11.57 -7.19
C GLU A 188 8.99 -10.36 -6.71
N GLU A 189 8.76 -10.18 -5.40
CA GLU A 189 8.09 -9.00 -4.86
C GLU A 189 8.94 -7.71 -5.00
N GLU A 190 10.27 -7.80 -4.90
CA GLU A 190 11.17 -6.66 -5.14
C GLU A 190 11.25 -6.30 -6.62
N GLU A 191 11.15 -7.26 -7.55
CA GLU A 191 11.01 -6.96 -8.97
C GLU A 191 9.67 -6.25 -9.26
N GLU A 192 8.56 -6.69 -8.67
CA GLU A 192 7.26 -6.02 -8.82
C GLU A 192 7.20 -4.62 -8.15
N GLU A 193 7.79 -4.41 -6.96
CA GLU A 193 7.87 -3.07 -6.35
C GLU A 193 8.73 -2.11 -7.18
N VAL A 194 9.81 -2.61 -7.79
CA VAL A 194 10.67 -1.81 -8.67
C VAL A 194 9.96 -1.49 -10.01
N GLU A 195 9.04 -2.34 -10.47
CA GLU A 195 8.17 -2.05 -11.61
C GLU A 195 7.06 -1.05 -11.26
N GLU A 196 6.37 -1.19 -10.12
CA GLU A 196 5.34 -0.23 -9.68
C GLU A 196 5.93 1.16 -9.39
N GLU A 197 7.11 1.26 -8.77
CA GLU A 197 7.80 2.55 -8.57
C GLU A 197 8.24 3.18 -9.89
N GLN A 198 8.55 2.37 -10.92
CA GLN A 198 8.87 2.87 -12.27
C GLN A 198 7.63 3.39 -13.01
N GLU A 199 6.48 2.73 -12.87
CA GLU A 199 5.22 3.19 -13.47
C GLU A 199 4.70 4.48 -12.82
N GLU A 200 4.74 4.61 -11.49
CA GLU A 200 4.33 5.84 -10.80
C GLU A 200 5.25 7.03 -11.15
N GLU A 201 6.56 6.82 -11.27
CA GLU A 201 7.50 7.88 -11.67
C GLU A 201 7.40 8.26 -13.17
N GLU A 202 7.08 7.31 -14.07
CA GLU A 202 6.82 7.62 -15.49
C GLU A 202 5.53 8.44 -15.67
N GLU A 203 4.45 8.14 -14.93
CA GLU A 203 3.24 8.94 -14.95
C GLU A 203 3.50 10.39 -14.50
N GLU A 204 4.34 10.58 -13.47
CA GLU A 204 4.71 11.91 -12.96
C GLU A 204 5.56 12.69 -13.99
N GLU A 205 6.48 12.03 -14.69
CA GLU A 205 7.30 12.64 -15.75
C GLU A 205 6.45 13.05 -16.97
N ASP A 206 5.45 12.24 -17.33
CA ASP A 206 4.51 12.54 -18.42
C ASP A 206 3.57 13.70 -18.09
N GLU A 207 3.16 13.85 -16.84
CA GLU A 207 2.47 15.05 -16.37
C GLU A 207 3.38 16.29 -16.47
N LEU A 208 4.65 16.16 -16.11
CA LEU A 208 5.62 17.26 -16.23
C LEU A 208 5.85 17.66 -17.70
N LYS A 209 5.95 16.70 -18.62
CA LYS A 209 6.07 16.97 -20.07
C LYS A 209 4.83 17.65 -20.62
N LYS A 210 3.62 17.26 -20.18
CA LYS A 210 2.37 17.94 -20.54
C LYS A 210 2.32 19.38 -20.05
N THR A 211 2.74 19.64 -18.81
CA THR A 211 2.75 21.01 -18.26
C THR A 211 3.75 21.92 -18.97
N VAL A 212 4.94 21.41 -19.30
CA VAL A 212 5.96 22.14 -20.08
C VAL A 212 5.48 22.42 -21.51
N TYR A 213 4.83 21.46 -22.17
CA TYR A 213 4.23 21.65 -23.50
C TYR A 213 3.13 22.72 -23.50
N LEU A 214 2.23 22.68 -22.51
CA LEU A 214 1.17 23.68 -22.33
C LEU A 214 1.73 25.09 -22.05
N SER A 215 2.82 25.18 -21.29
CA SER A 215 3.51 26.44 -21.00
C SER A 215 4.19 27.05 -22.25
N LYS A 216 4.83 26.21 -23.08
CA LYS A 216 5.40 26.62 -24.38
C LYS A 216 4.33 27.04 -25.39
N LYS A 217 3.18 26.34 -25.42
CA LYS A 217 2.04 26.67 -26.30
C LYS A 217 1.34 27.98 -25.88
N LYS A 218 1.32 28.32 -24.59
CA LYS A 218 0.85 29.63 -24.09
C LYS A 218 1.79 30.78 -24.49
N LYS A 219 3.11 30.58 -24.48
CA LYS A 219 4.06 31.61 -24.92
C LYS A 219 3.99 31.92 -26.42
N LYS A 220 3.65 30.94 -27.26
CA LYS A 220 3.53 31.10 -28.72
C LYS A 220 2.21 31.72 -29.21
N LYS A 221 1.30 32.05 -28.28
CA LYS A 221 -0.01 32.67 -28.59
C LYS A 221 -0.09 34.13 -28.15
N VAL A 222 1.04 34.69 -27.70
CA VAL A 222 1.18 36.06 -27.16
C VAL A 222 2.13 36.90 -28.04
N GLU A 223 2.53 36.36 -29.19
CA GLU A 223 3.29 37.03 -30.27
C GLU A 223 2.49 36.87 -31.56
#